data_AF-A0A1A8A481-F1
#
_entry.id   AF-A0A1A8A481-F1
#
_cell.length_a   1.000
_cell.length_b   1.000
_cell.length_c   1.000
_cell.angle_alpha   90.00
_cell.angle_beta   90.00
_cell.angle_gamma   90.00
#
_symmetry.space_group_name_H-M   'P 1'
#
loop_
_entity.id
_entity.type
_entity.pdbx_description
1 polymer ?
#
loop_
_entity_poly.entity_id
_entity_poly.type
_entity_poly.pdbx_seq_one_letter_code
_entity_poly.pdbx_strand_id
1 'polypeptide(L)'
;MRRVDPQSLETKEKVDWSQYIAINSATAHPHYDHEGASYNMGSSYGRSGYFYNIIRVPPPTTATEDSADLTGAEVICSIPAAQSRKPSYFHSFVMSENYIVFVEQPIKLDLLRFMLYKIQGKPFQKIMTWEPRCDVIFHLVDKHTGQESE
;
A
#
# COMPACT_ATOMS: atom_id res chain seq x y z
N MET A 1 -0.92 5.26 -10.67
CA MET A 1 -0.44 6.63 -10.38
C MET A 1 -0.43 7.44 -11.67
N ARG A 2 -0.53 8.76 -11.63
CA ARG A 2 -0.44 9.62 -12.82
C ARG A 2 0.70 10.62 -12.61
N ARG A 3 1.57 10.76 -13.60
CA ARG A 3 2.60 11.79 -13.56
C ARG A 3 2.02 13.12 -13.99
N VAL A 4 2.53 14.19 -13.39
CA VAL A 4 2.11 15.56 -13.65
C VAL A 4 3.35 16.42 -13.69
N ASP A 5 3.42 17.35 -14.64
CA ASP A 5 4.45 18.38 -14.64
C ASP A 5 4.18 19.39 -13.51
N PRO A 6 5.12 19.60 -12.56
CA PRO A 6 4.86 20.50 -11.44
C PRO A 6 4.83 21.99 -11.84
N GLN A 7 5.35 22.36 -13.01
CA GLN A 7 5.37 23.74 -13.50
C GLN A 7 4.17 24.04 -14.41
N SER A 8 3.94 23.19 -15.42
CA SER A 8 2.88 23.43 -16.41
C SER A 8 1.52 22.84 -16.00
N LEU A 9 1.49 21.95 -15.00
CA LEU A 9 0.34 21.14 -14.61
C LEU A 9 -0.14 20.17 -15.71
N GLU A 10 0.69 19.95 -16.73
CA GLU A 10 0.38 18.99 -17.79
C GLU A 10 0.29 17.58 -17.22
N THR A 11 -0.79 16.88 -17.58
CA THR A 11 -0.97 15.48 -17.22
C THR A 11 -0.17 14.60 -18.17
N LYS A 12 0.88 13.96 -17.65
CA LYS A 12 1.75 13.05 -18.41
C LYS A 12 1.17 11.63 -18.45
N GLU A 13 1.99 10.62 -18.60
CA GLU A 13 1.59 9.22 -18.67
C GLU A 13 1.04 8.66 -17.34
N LYS A 14 0.31 7.55 -17.46
CA LYS A 14 -0.13 6.75 -16.32
C LYS A 14 0.95 5.73 -16.00
N VAL A 15 1.32 5.67 -14.72
CA VAL A 15 2.28 4.70 -14.20
C VAL A 15 1.50 3.56 -13.57
N ASP A 16 1.74 2.36 -14.08
CA ASP A 16 1.14 1.12 -13.61
C ASP A 16 2.11 0.38 -12.68
N TRP A 17 1.80 0.39 -11.39
CA TRP A 17 2.58 -0.29 -10.37
C TRP A 17 2.72 -1.79 -10.61
N SER A 18 1.72 -2.41 -11.25
CA SER A 18 1.71 -3.85 -11.51
C SER A 18 2.80 -4.30 -12.51
N GLN A 19 3.40 -3.35 -13.24
CA GLN A 19 4.55 -3.62 -14.11
C GLN A 19 5.87 -3.77 -13.34
N TYR A 20 5.91 -3.32 -12.08
CA TYR A 20 7.12 -3.31 -11.25
C TYR A 20 7.03 -4.27 -10.07
N ILE A 21 5.88 -4.29 -9.39
CA ILE A 21 5.67 -5.11 -8.19
C ILE A 21 4.24 -5.68 -8.11
N ALA A 22 4.12 -6.85 -7.49
CA ALA A 22 2.87 -7.61 -7.39
C ALA A 22 1.91 -7.06 -6.31
N ILE A 23 1.39 -5.85 -6.50
CA ILE A 23 0.41 -5.20 -5.62
C ILE A 23 -0.86 -4.80 -6.38
N ASN A 24 -1.98 -4.73 -5.68
CA ASN A 24 -3.28 -4.28 -6.20
C ASN A 24 -3.54 -2.80 -5.92
N SER A 25 -2.99 -2.26 -4.82
CA SER A 25 -3.12 -0.85 -4.44
C SER A 25 -1.92 -0.39 -3.63
N ALA A 26 -1.73 0.92 -3.55
CA ALA A 26 -0.78 1.59 -2.66
C ALA A 26 -1.46 2.85 -2.06
N THR A 27 -1.03 3.29 -0.89
CA THR A 27 -1.56 4.53 -0.29
C THR A 27 -1.06 5.77 -1.02
N ALA A 28 -1.73 6.90 -0.79
CA ALA A 28 -1.28 8.21 -1.26
C ALA A 28 -0.31 8.91 -0.29
N HIS A 29 0.11 8.23 0.79
CA HIS A 29 0.95 8.76 1.87
C HIS A 29 2.26 7.98 1.96
N PRO A 30 3.13 8.05 0.94
CA PRO A 30 4.47 7.49 1.06
C PRO A 30 5.29 8.27 2.10
N HIS A 31 6.20 7.57 2.75
CA HIS A 31 7.28 8.16 3.54
C HIS A 31 8.60 8.08 2.77
N TYR A 32 9.55 8.95 3.12
CA TYR A 32 10.88 8.98 2.52
C TYR A 32 11.93 8.90 3.62
N ASP A 33 12.99 8.13 3.41
CA ASP A 33 14.13 8.11 4.31
C ASP A 33 15.18 9.18 3.93
N HIS A 34 16.23 9.29 4.74
CA HIS A 34 17.31 10.25 4.51
C HIS A 34 18.15 9.97 3.26
N GLU A 35 18.13 8.74 2.75
CA GLU A 35 18.81 8.33 1.53
C GLU A 35 17.96 8.59 0.27
N GLY A 36 16.70 9.00 0.46
CA GLY A 36 15.75 9.31 -0.60
C GLY A 36 14.96 8.11 -1.11
N ALA A 37 15.04 6.94 -0.45
CA ALA A 37 14.17 5.82 -0.76
C ALA A 37 12.74 6.12 -0.30
N SER A 38 11.76 5.76 -1.13
CA SER A 38 10.34 5.87 -0.79
C SER A 38 9.84 4.57 -0.17
N TYR A 39 9.13 4.68 0.94
CA TYR A 39 8.39 3.60 1.57
C TYR A 39 6.89 3.86 1.42
N ASN A 40 6.12 2.83 1.10
CA ASN A 40 4.67 2.94 1.02
C ASN A 40 4.02 1.64 1.52
N MET A 41 2.74 1.70 1.85
CA MET A 41 1.93 0.52 2.10
C MET A 41 1.00 0.25 0.93
N GLY A 42 0.85 -1.02 0.60
CA GLY A 42 -0.07 -1.49 -0.42
C GLY A 42 -0.78 -2.76 0.00
N SER A 43 -1.55 -3.32 -0.92
CA SER A 43 -2.22 -4.59 -0.69
C SER A 43 -2.02 -5.56 -1.83
N SER A 44 -2.05 -6.85 -1.53
CA SER A 44 -2.19 -7.91 -2.52
C SER A 44 -3.29 -8.87 -2.07
N TYR A 45 -4.04 -9.42 -3.02
CA TYR A 45 -5.05 -10.43 -2.72
C TYR A 45 -5.10 -11.52 -3.78
N GLY A 46 -5.26 -12.77 -3.35
CA GLY A 46 -5.28 -13.94 -4.22
C GLY A 46 -5.71 -15.21 -3.50
N ARG A 47 -5.27 -16.36 -4.01
CA ARG A 47 -5.63 -17.67 -3.42
C ARG A 47 -5.14 -17.84 -1.98
N SER A 48 -4.03 -17.19 -1.63
CA SER A 48 -3.41 -17.26 -0.31
C SER A 48 -4.01 -16.29 0.72
N GLY A 49 -5.02 -15.50 0.34
CA GLY A 49 -5.66 -14.52 1.22
C GLY A 49 -5.35 -13.07 0.82
N TYR A 50 -5.51 -12.17 1.78
CA TYR A 50 -5.23 -10.74 1.63
C TYR A 50 -4.02 -10.37 2.48
N PHE A 51 -3.10 -9.60 1.90
CA PHE A 51 -1.87 -9.15 2.56
C PHE A 51 -1.74 -7.64 2.49
N TYR A 52 -1.27 -7.03 3.58
CA TYR A 52 -0.77 -5.67 3.62
C TYR A 52 0.73 -5.70 3.36
N ASN A 53 1.17 -5.03 2.30
CA ASN A 53 2.55 -5.08 1.84
C ASN A 53 3.24 -3.77 2.18
N ILE A 54 4.41 -3.85 2.81
CA ILE A 54 5.32 -2.72 2.93
C ILE A 54 6.22 -2.75 1.70
N ILE A 55 6.19 -1.66 0.95
CA ILE A 55 6.86 -1.47 -0.32
C ILE A 55 8.00 -0.49 -0.12
N ARG A 56 9.17 -0.82 -0.69
CA ARG A 56 10.31 0.09 -0.80
C ARG A 56 10.59 0.36 -2.27
N VAL A 57 10.83 1.61 -2.62
CA VAL A 57 11.31 2.04 -3.94
C VAL A 57 12.65 2.76 -3.72
N PRO A 58 13.76 2.26 -4.28
CA PRO A 58 15.06 2.91 -4.11
C PRO A 58 15.09 4.29 -4.78
N PRO A 59 16.00 5.18 -4.35
CA PRO A 59 16.20 6.45 -5.05
C PRO A 59 16.67 6.19 -6.50
N PRO A 60 16.32 7.09 -7.44
CA PRO A 60 16.75 6.95 -8.83
C PRO A 60 18.27 6.99 -8.95
N THR A 61 18.84 6.07 -9.73
CA THR A 61 20.28 5.99 -9.99
C THR A 61 20.75 7.06 -10.98
N THR A 62 19.86 7.56 -11.86
CA THR A 62 20.14 8.64 -12.81
C THR A 62 19.06 9.72 -12.70
N ALA A 63 19.46 10.91 -12.24
CA ALA A 63 18.55 12.03 -11.99
C ALA A 63 18.09 12.79 -13.27
N THR A 64 18.36 12.26 -14.45
CA THR A 64 18.39 13.06 -15.69
C THR A 64 17.19 12.88 -16.61
N GLU A 65 16.42 11.80 -16.48
CA GLU A 65 15.22 11.62 -17.30
C GLU A 65 13.97 11.90 -16.48
N ASP A 66 13.10 12.75 -17.02
CA ASP A 66 11.75 12.98 -16.57
C ASP A 66 10.92 11.70 -16.84
N SER A 67 11.19 10.64 -16.08
CA SER A 67 10.52 9.33 -16.14
C SER A 67 10.04 8.92 -14.74
N ALA A 68 8.95 8.15 -14.66
CA ALA A 68 8.61 7.44 -13.43
C ALA A 68 9.26 6.06 -13.47
N ASP A 69 10.50 6.00 -13.04
CA ASP A 69 11.17 4.73 -12.86
C ASP A 69 10.91 4.18 -11.45
N LEU A 70 10.14 3.09 -11.37
CA LEU A 70 9.95 2.31 -10.15
C LEU A 70 10.80 1.03 -10.19
N THR A 71 11.81 0.95 -11.06
CA THR A 71 12.73 -0.19 -11.13
C THR A 71 13.44 -0.38 -9.80
N GLY A 72 13.53 -1.63 -9.36
CA GLY A 72 14.07 -1.98 -8.04
C GLY A 72 13.06 -1.82 -6.90
N ALA A 73 11.81 -1.46 -7.19
CA ALA A 73 10.74 -1.54 -6.20
C ALA A 73 10.60 -2.98 -5.69
N GLU A 74 10.42 -3.13 -4.38
CA GLU A 74 10.36 -4.42 -3.71
C GLU A 74 9.33 -4.42 -2.59
N VAL A 75 8.80 -5.60 -2.27
CA VAL A 75 7.98 -5.82 -1.06
C VAL A 75 8.92 -6.32 0.04
N ILE A 76 9.18 -5.50 1.05
CA ILE A 76 10.09 -5.84 2.14
C ILE A 76 9.41 -6.62 3.26
N CYS A 77 8.08 -6.51 3.39
CA CYS A 77 7.30 -7.25 4.37
C CYS A 77 5.87 -7.45 3.85
N SER A 78 5.28 -8.61 4.12
CA SER A 78 3.88 -8.94 3.79
C SER A 78 3.18 -9.44 5.04
N ILE A 79 2.23 -8.65 5.53
CA ILE A 79 1.47 -8.93 6.74
C ILE A 79 0.12 -9.55 6.34
N PRO A 80 -0.20 -10.79 6.75
CA PRO A 80 -1.50 -11.39 6.43
C PRO A 80 -2.62 -10.66 7.18
N ALA A 81 -3.73 -10.38 6.50
CA ALA A 81 -4.89 -9.81 7.17
C ALA A 81 -5.48 -10.78 8.19
N ALA A 82 -5.75 -10.31 9.40
CA ALA A 82 -6.41 -11.10 10.46
C ALA A 82 -7.74 -11.71 9.97
N GLN A 83 -8.41 -11.04 9.03
CA GLN A 83 -9.55 -11.57 8.31
C GLN A 83 -9.39 -11.41 6.79
N SER A 84 -8.88 -12.44 6.11
CA SER A 84 -8.64 -12.41 4.66
C SER A 84 -9.83 -11.97 3.78
N ARG A 85 -11.09 -12.23 4.19
CA ARG A 85 -12.29 -11.81 3.42
C ARG A 85 -12.80 -10.41 3.78
N LYS A 86 -12.32 -9.87 4.90
CA LYS A 86 -12.69 -8.58 5.49
C LYS A 86 -11.43 -7.88 6.02
N PRO A 87 -10.44 -7.58 5.15
CA PRO A 87 -9.26 -6.84 5.56
C PRO A 87 -9.66 -5.45 6.02
N SER A 88 -8.81 -4.83 6.82
CA SER A 88 -8.96 -3.46 7.26
C SER A 88 -8.67 -2.48 6.14
N TYR A 89 -9.45 -1.41 6.08
CA TYR A 89 -9.07 -0.21 5.37
C TYR A 89 -7.92 0.47 6.10
N PHE A 90 -6.94 0.92 5.33
CA PHE A 90 -5.81 1.70 5.83
C PHE A 90 -5.53 2.86 4.88
N HIS A 91 -5.20 4.01 5.47
CA HIS A 91 -4.96 5.24 4.72
C HIS A 91 -3.47 5.61 4.68
N SER A 92 -2.76 5.32 5.76
CA SER A 92 -1.35 5.66 5.97
C SER A 92 -0.74 4.71 7.00
N PHE A 93 0.54 4.89 7.29
CA PHE A 93 1.30 4.10 8.25
C PHE A 93 2.35 4.97 8.94
N VAL A 94 2.99 4.44 9.99
CA VAL A 94 4.03 5.14 10.73
C VAL A 94 5.39 4.59 10.30
N MET A 95 6.37 5.48 10.12
CA MET A 95 7.75 5.12 9.86
C MET A 95 8.68 5.90 10.79
N SER A 96 9.66 5.21 11.35
CA SER A 96 10.79 5.77 12.09
C SER A 96 12.10 5.37 11.41
N GLU A 97 13.24 5.68 12.04
CA GLU A 97 14.54 5.27 11.54
C GLU A 97 14.66 3.74 11.41
N ASN A 98 14.14 3.00 12.40
CA ASN A 98 14.34 1.55 12.52
C ASN A 98 13.08 0.71 12.36
N TYR A 99 11.90 1.31 12.51
CA TYR A 99 10.64 0.57 12.54
C TYR A 99 9.57 1.19 11.66
N ILE A 100 8.72 0.32 11.12
CA ILE A 100 7.43 0.65 10.52
C ILE A 100 6.32 0.11 11.41
N VAL A 101 5.27 0.90 11.62
CA VAL A 101 4.07 0.46 12.33
C VAL A 101 2.86 0.54 11.41
N PHE A 102 2.21 -0.60 11.21
CA PHE A 102 0.91 -0.71 10.56
C PHE A 102 -0.19 -0.89 11.61
N VAL A 103 -1.29 -0.15 11.47
CA VAL A 103 -2.45 -0.19 12.37
C VAL A 103 -3.61 -0.89 11.66
N GLU A 104 -3.85 -2.15 11.96
CA GLU A 104 -4.98 -2.91 11.43
C GLU A 104 -6.26 -2.55 12.23
N GLN A 105 -6.97 -1.54 11.73
CA GLN A 105 -8.14 -0.94 12.40
C GLN A 105 -9.48 -1.65 12.13
N PRO A 106 -10.51 -1.51 13.00
CA PRO A 106 -11.83 -2.13 12.82
C PRO A 106 -12.74 -1.52 11.73
N ILE A 107 -12.19 -0.79 10.76
CA ILE A 107 -12.89 -0.41 9.52
C ILE A 107 -12.57 -1.46 8.48
N LYS A 108 -13.51 -2.36 8.18
CA LYS A 108 -13.30 -3.51 7.28
C LYS A 108 -13.80 -3.24 5.85
N LEU A 109 -13.20 -3.93 4.89
CA LEU A 109 -13.56 -3.95 3.47
C LEU A 109 -14.17 -5.31 3.11
N ASP A 110 -15.45 -5.37 2.78
CA ASP A 110 -16.09 -6.61 2.34
C ASP A 110 -15.69 -6.94 0.89
N LEU A 111 -14.77 -7.90 0.72
CA LEU A 111 -14.21 -8.25 -0.59
C LEU A 111 -15.24 -8.92 -1.52
N LEU A 112 -16.22 -9.64 -0.97
CA LEU A 112 -17.30 -10.24 -1.77
C LEU A 112 -18.21 -9.13 -2.33
N ARG A 113 -18.59 -8.17 -1.48
CA ARG A 113 -19.31 -6.98 -1.93
C ARG A 113 -18.50 -6.17 -2.91
N PHE A 114 -17.19 -6.02 -2.72
CA PHE A 114 -16.32 -5.31 -3.66
C PHE A 114 -16.39 -5.90 -5.07
N MET A 115 -16.26 -7.22 -5.22
CA MET A 115 -16.36 -7.87 -6.53
C MET A 115 -17.72 -7.64 -7.19
N LEU A 116 -18.81 -7.80 -6.43
CA LEU A 116 -20.18 -7.59 -6.94
C LEU A 116 -20.46 -6.12 -7.29
N TYR A 117 -20.04 -5.19 -6.42
CA TYR A 117 -20.36 -3.77 -6.50
C TYR A 117 -19.54 -3.06 -7.56
N LYS A 118 -18.32 -3.55 -7.85
CA LYS A 118 -17.53 -3.09 -8.99
C LYS A 118 -18.28 -3.31 -10.31
N ILE A 119 -18.92 -4.47 -10.49
CA ILE A 119 -19.71 -4.78 -11.70
C ILE A 119 -20.98 -3.90 -11.74
N GLN A 120 -21.60 -3.64 -10.59
CA GLN A 120 -22.82 -2.82 -10.48
C GLN A 120 -22.55 -1.30 -10.50
N GLY A 121 -21.30 -0.85 -10.62
CA GLY A 121 -20.95 0.57 -10.57
C GLY A 121 -21.28 1.27 -9.24
N LYS A 122 -21.35 0.52 -8.13
CA LYS A 122 -21.65 1.07 -6.81
C LYS A 122 -20.40 1.72 -6.19
N PRO A 123 -20.59 2.78 -5.37
CA PRO A 123 -19.45 3.52 -4.79
C PRO A 123 -18.70 2.69 -3.75
N PHE A 124 -17.39 2.91 -3.66
CA PHE A 124 -16.46 2.19 -2.77
C PHE A 124 -16.89 2.22 -1.31
N GLN A 125 -17.42 3.34 -0.81
CA GLN A 125 -17.92 3.45 0.58
C GLN A 125 -18.94 2.37 0.98
N LYS A 126 -19.68 1.77 0.04
CA LYS A 126 -20.67 0.71 0.33
C LYS A 126 -20.04 -0.64 0.69
N ILE A 127 -18.73 -0.81 0.47
CA ILE A 127 -18.00 -2.02 0.87
C ILE A 127 -17.34 -1.87 2.24
N MET A 128 -17.35 -0.66 2.81
CA MET A 128 -16.73 -0.35 4.10
C MET A 128 -17.72 -0.60 5.24
N THR A 129 -17.27 -1.26 6.30
CA THR A 129 -18.06 -1.55 7.49
C THR A 129 -17.27 -1.28 8.76
N TRP A 130 -17.91 -0.71 9.77
CA TRP A 130 -17.34 -0.60 11.12
C TRP A 130 -17.65 -1.85 11.93
N GLU A 131 -16.62 -2.55 12.43
CA GLU A 131 -16.74 -3.76 13.24
C GLU A 131 -16.20 -3.53 14.66
N PRO A 132 -16.98 -2.95 15.59
CA PRO A 132 -16.51 -2.49 16.90
C PRO A 132 -16.07 -3.61 17.86
N ARG A 133 -16.32 -4.87 17.49
CA ARG A 133 -15.89 -6.05 18.27
C ARG A 133 -14.51 -6.55 17.86
N CYS A 134 -13.92 -6.01 16.79
CA CYS A 134 -12.56 -6.30 16.40
C CYS A 134 -11.60 -5.38 17.16
N ASP A 135 -10.50 -5.95 17.62
CA ASP A 135 -9.39 -5.19 18.20
C ASP A 135 -8.67 -4.35 17.13
N VAL A 136 -7.92 -3.36 17.59
CA VAL A 136 -6.91 -2.67 16.78
C VAL A 136 -5.60 -3.43 16.97
N ILE A 137 -5.03 -3.94 15.88
CA ILE A 137 -3.74 -4.65 15.91
C ILE A 137 -2.64 -3.68 15.45
N PHE A 138 -1.56 -3.59 16.22
CA PHE A 138 -0.38 -2.83 15.86
C PHE A 138 0.69 -3.82 15.40
N HIS A 139 0.98 -3.81 14.10
CA HIS A 139 2.03 -4.63 13.52
C HIS A 139 3.32 -3.80 13.50
N LEU A 140 4.33 -4.23 14.25
CA LEU A 140 5.64 -3.60 14.27
C LEU A 140 6.57 -4.39 13.35
N VAL A 141 7.18 -3.69 12.40
CA VAL A 141 8.11 -4.30 11.43
C VAL A 141 9.46 -3.62 11.55
N ASP A 142 10.52 -4.41 11.70
CA ASP A 142 11.89 -3.93 11.59
C ASP A 142 12.15 -3.49 10.14
N LYS A 143 12.46 -2.20 9.96
CA LYS A 143 12.57 -1.57 8.64
C LYS A 143 13.72 -2.14 7.81
N HIS A 144 14.78 -2.60 8.47
CA HIS A 144 16.02 -3.03 7.83
C HIS A 144 15.96 -4.49 7.40
N THR A 145 15.26 -5.33 8.18
CA THR A 145 15.16 -6.78 7.94
C THR A 145 13.82 -7.19 7.35
N GLY A 146 12.79 -6.35 7.44
CA GLY A 146 11.42 -6.67 7.03
C GLY A 146 10.70 -7.65 7.97
N GLN A 147 11.31 -8.01 9.10
CA GLN A 147 10.72 -8.94 10.06
C GLN A 147 9.64 -8.26 10.89
N GLU A 148 8.45 -8.86 10.91
CA GLU A 148 7.36 -8.50 11.81
C GLU A 148 7.64 -9.06 13.21
N SER A 149 7.39 -8.27 14.26
CA SER A 149 7.50 -8.72 15.65
C SER A 149 6.45 -9.78 15.97
N GLU A 150 6.83 -10.83 16.71
CA GLU A 150 5.92 -11.84 17.26
C GLU A 150 4.97 -11.29 18.33
#